data_AF-A0A1S6HMG5-F1
#
_entry.id   AF-A0A1S6HMG5-F1
#
_cell.length_a   1.000
_cell.length_b   1.000
_cell.length_c   1.000
_cell.angle_alpha   90.00
_cell.angle_beta   90.00
_cell.angle_gamma   90.00
#
_symmetry.space_group_name_H-M   'P 1'
#
loop_
_entity.id
_entity.type
_entity.pdbx_description
1 polymer ?
#
loop_
_entity_poly.entity_id
_entity_poly.type
_entity_poly.pdbx_seq_one_letter_code
_entity_poly.pdbx_strand_id
1 'polypeptide(L)'
;MSSFFSFGINLANKLNFKKKFSILALATLLPLSLGAAYLIQLQYQQITTVKHELSGLAFVEQLSGVDKQVSLVRLSLIQPGELAINQLGGALTEQVEQVSRHADLYREVTPQSVRLINQELLSFSQKFAVSQEGKESLLNQINALSDRVQDLKEDIGAESGLSLDDEPSGFYLAELYLSRLSSISDFSDRVVAVSTQVLINQGFTQASYTQLVAFNNRLAELLQGALFPKSIEPFAAYVI
;
A
#
# COMPACT_ATOMS: atom_id res chain seq x y z
N MET A 1 -8.59 44.05 -40.95
CA MET A 1 -8.59 42.63 -40.52
C MET A 1 -8.81 41.68 -41.70
N SER A 2 -8.01 41.74 -42.77
CA SER A 2 -8.25 40.93 -43.98
C SER A 2 -7.00 40.44 -44.70
N SER A 3 -5.80 40.79 -44.24
CA SER A 3 -4.55 40.44 -44.92
C SER A 3 -4.27 38.93 -44.92
N PHE A 4 -4.65 38.21 -43.88
CA PHE A 4 -4.53 36.74 -43.82
C PHE A 4 -5.54 36.02 -44.74
N PHE A 5 -6.77 36.53 -44.82
CA PHE A 5 -7.81 35.98 -45.69
C PHE A 5 -7.55 36.28 -47.17
N SER A 6 -7.09 37.50 -47.50
CA SER A 6 -6.74 37.86 -48.88
C SER A 6 -5.49 37.13 -49.37
N PHE A 7 -4.52 36.87 -48.48
CA PHE A 7 -3.38 36.01 -48.75
C PHE A 7 -3.80 34.56 -49.01
N GLY A 8 -4.68 34.01 -48.17
CA GLY A 8 -5.22 32.66 -48.34
C GLY A 8 -5.97 32.46 -49.67
N ILE A 9 -6.80 33.43 -50.06
CA ILE A 9 -7.54 33.39 -51.33
C ILE A 9 -6.60 33.53 -52.55
N ASN A 10 -5.62 34.43 -52.50
CA ASN A 10 -4.62 34.58 -53.57
C ASN A 10 -3.73 33.34 -53.72
N LEU A 11 -3.33 32.72 -52.61
CA LEU A 11 -2.55 31.49 -52.60
C LEU A 11 -3.38 30.31 -53.14
N ALA A 12 -4.64 30.18 -52.72
CA ALA A 12 -5.55 29.15 -53.21
C ALA A 12 -5.84 29.29 -54.71
N ASN A 13 -5.92 30.50 -55.27
CA ASN A 13 -6.15 30.71 -56.71
C ASN A 13 -4.93 30.39 -57.58
N LYS A 14 -3.70 30.47 -57.05
CA LYS A 14 -2.46 30.15 -57.77
C LYS A 14 -2.07 28.67 -57.75
N LEU A 15 -2.75 27.83 -56.98
CA LEU A 15 -2.41 26.42 -56.81
C LEU A 15 -3.16 25.51 -57.80
N ASN A 16 -2.45 24.55 -58.39
CA ASN A 16 -3.07 23.52 -59.23
C ASN A 16 -4.01 22.64 -58.39
N PHE A 17 -5.06 22.08 -59.00
CA PHE A 17 -6.11 21.29 -58.32
C PHE A 17 -5.56 20.24 -57.34
N LYS A 18 -4.51 19.51 -57.72
CA LYS A 18 -3.81 18.53 -56.86
C LYS A 18 -3.32 19.13 -55.54
N LYS A 19 -2.73 20.34 -55.58
CA LYS A 19 -2.19 21.00 -54.37
C LYS A 19 -3.28 21.53 -53.47
N LYS A 20 -4.40 22.01 -54.01
CA LYS A 20 -5.57 22.43 -53.21
C LYS A 20 -6.17 21.25 -52.44
N PHE A 21 -6.29 20.10 -53.11
CA PHE A 21 -6.75 18.87 -52.48
C PHE A 21 -5.78 18.39 -51.38
N SER A 22 -4.46 18.44 -51.61
CA SER A 22 -3.47 18.10 -50.58
C SER A 22 -3.51 19.03 -49.37
N ILE A 23 -3.73 20.34 -49.55
CA ILE A 23 -3.86 21.28 -48.42
C ILE A 23 -5.13 21.00 -47.63
N LEU A 24 -6.25 20.73 -48.29
CA LEU A 24 -7.50 20.34 -47.63
C LEU A 24 -7.30 19.04 -46.84
N ALA A 25 -6.70 18.03 -47.47
CA ALA A 25 -6.38 16.77 -46.83
C ALA A 25 -5.45 16.96 -45.63
N LEU A 26 -4.45 17.83 -45.72
CA LEU A 26 -3.55 18.12 -44.60
C LEU A 26 -4.29 18.85 -43.46
N ALA A 27 -5.14 19.82 -43.79
CA ALA A 27 -5.94 20.56 -42.81
C ALA A 27 -6.92 19.66 -42.05
N THR A 28 -7.41 18.58 -42.66
CA THR A 28 -8.31 17.62 -42.02
C THR A 28 -7.59 16.45 -41.36
N LEU A 29 -6.56 15.91 -42.01
CA LEU A 29 -5.92 14.65 -41.60
C LEU A 29 -4.88 14.87 -40.51
N LEU A 30 -4.21 16.03 -40.49
CA LEU A 30 -3.20 16.34 -39.47
C LEU A 30 -3.82 16.44 -38.05
N PRO A 31 -4.90 17.23 -37.82
CA PRO A 31 -5.55 17.25 -36.50
C PRO A 31 -6.07 15.88 -36.09
N LEU A 32 -6.58 15.11 -37.05
CA LEU A 32 -7.13 13.77 -36.80
C LEU A 32 -6.04 12.76 -36.43
N SER A 33 -4.87 12.83 -37.08
CA SER A 33 -3.70 12.01 -36.71
C SER A 33 -3.13 12.39 -35.34
N LEU A 34 -3.12 13.68 -34.99
CA LEU A 34 -2.66 14.14 -33.68
C LEU A 34 -3.63 13.70 -32.59
N GLY A 35 -4.94 13.81 -32.82
CA GLY A 35 -5.96 13.30 -31.91
C GLY A 35 -5.85 11.79 -31.68
N ALA A 36 -5.64 11.02 -32.75
CA ALA A 36 -5.42 9.59 -32.65
C ALA A 36 -4.15 9.24 -31.86
N ALA A 37 -3.02 9.92 -32.14
CA ALA A 37 -1.77 9.72 -31.41
C ALA A 37 -1.92 10.05 -29.92
N TYR A 38 -2.63 11.13 -29.59
CA TYR A 38 -2.91 11.52 -28.21
C TYR A 38 -3.77 10.49 -27.47
N LEU A 39 -4.82 9.96 -28.11
CA LEU A 39 -5.64 8.90 -27.52
C LEU A 39 -4.85 7.62 -27.28
N ILE A 40 -3.97 7.22 -28.21
CA ILE A 40 -3.09 6.06 -28.04
C ILE A 40 -2.15 6.30 -26.86
N GLN A 41 -1.60 7.51 -26.72
CA GLN A 41 -0.73 7.85 -25.60
C GLN A 41 -1.46 7.79 -24.25
N LEU A 42 -2.71 8.27 -24.17
CA LEU A 42 -3.54 8.15 -22.97
C LEU A 42 -3.81 6.69 -22.59
N GLN A 43 -4.14 5.85 -23.57
CA GLN A 43 -4.35 4.41 -23.32
C GLN A 43 -3.07 3.73 -22.84
N TYR A 44 -1.92 4.09 -23.42
CA TYR A 44 -0.64 3.55 -22.99
C TYR A 44 -0.33 3.95 -21.53
N GLN A 45 -0.61 5.20 -21.16
CA GLN A 45 -0.44 5.67 -19.78
C GLN A 45 -1.33 4.91 -18.80
N GLN A 46 -2.61 4.69 -19.15
CA GLN A 46 -3.52 3.89 -18.32
C GLN A 46 -3.01 2.46 -18.11
N ILE A 47 -2.53 1.81 -19.17
CA ILE A 47 -1.96 0.46 -19.08
C ILE A 47 -0.72 0.45 -18.16
N THR A 48 0.14 1.46 -18.25
CA THR A 48 1.30 1.55 -17.37
C THR A 48 0.89 1.72 -15.91
N THR A 49 -0.09 2.59 -15.62
CA THR A 49 -0.60 2.79 -14.26
C THR A 49 -1.15 1.49 -13.66
N VAL A 50 -2.03 0.79 -14.37
CA VAL A 50 -2.58 -0.50 -13.90
C VAL A 50 -1.48 -1.55 -13.70
N LYS A 51 -0.45 -1.55 -14.55
CA LYS A 51 0.72 -2.44 -14.36
C LYS A 51 1.49 -2.11 -13.07
N HIS A 52 1.63 -0.83 -12.75
CA HIS A 52 2.27 -0.37 -11.51
C HIS A 52 1.44 -0.78 -10.29
N GLU A 53 0.12 -0.55 -10.31
CA GLU A 53 -0.81 -0.96 -9.24
C GLU A 53 -0.76 -2.48 -9.00
N LEU A 54 -0.80 -3.29 -10.06
CA LEU A 54 -0.70 -4.75 -9.94
C LEU A 54 0.64 -5.20 -9.34
N SER A 55 1.73 -4.52 -9.71
CA SER A 55 3.05 -4.81 -9.15
C SER A 55 3.12 -4.41 -7.67
N GLY A 56 2.55 -3.27 -7.29
CA GLY A 56 2.45 -2.82 -5.91
C GLY A 56 1.59 -3.76 -5.06
N LEU A 57 0.44 -4.20 -5.58
CA LEU A 57 -0.43 -5.17 -4.91
C LEU A 57 0.30 -6.50 -4.67
N ALA A 58 0.99 -7.03 -5.70
CA ALA A 58 1.78 -8.24 -5.55
C ALA A 58 2.87 -8.10 -4.48
N PHE A 59 3.45 -6.91 -4.32
CA PHE A 59 4.44 -6.65 -3.29
C PHE A 59 3.81 -6.60 -1.88
N VAL A 60 2.67 -5.94 -1.74
CA VAL A 60 1.89 -5.92 -0.48
C VAL A 60 1.46 -7.33 -0.06
N GLU A 61 1.06 -8.18 -1.00
CA GLU A 61 0.71 -9.57 -0.72
C GLU A 61 1.88 -10.35 -0.10
N GLN A 62 3.11 -10.12 -0.57
CA GLN A 62 4.30 -10.71 0.02
C GLN A 62 4.53 -10.24 1.46
N LEU A 63 4.31 -8.94 1.73
CA LEU A 63 4.39 -8.37 3.08
C LEU A 63 3.29 -8.88 4.01
N SER A 64 2.09 -9.16 3.50
CA SER A 64 1.01 -9.80 4.26
C SER A 64 1.40 -11.19 4.79
N GLY A 65 2.29 -11.90 4.07
CA GLY A 65 2.91 -13.13 4.56
C GLY A 65 3.76 -12.91 5.81
N VAL A 66 4.48 -11.78 5.90
CA VAL A 66 5.28 -11.41 7.07
C VAL A 66 4.38 -11.13 8.27
N ASP A 67 3.28 -10.37 8.11
CA ASP A 67 2.37 -10.07 9.22
C ASP A 67 1.75 -11.32 9.85
N LYS A 68 1.39 -12.31 9.02
CA LYS A 68 0.89 -13.60 9.51
C LYS A 68 1.93 -14.31 10.37
N GLN A 69 3.20 -14.30 9.97
CA GLN A 69 4.28 -14.90 10.74
C GLN A 69 4.58 -14.12 12.02
N VAL A 70 4.54 -12.78 11.97
CA VAL A 70 4.67 -11.89 13.13
C VAL A 70 3.60 -12.24 14.18
N SER A 71 2.34 -12.39 13.76
CA SER A 71 1.24 -12.77 14.65
C SER A 71 1.48 -14.13 15.32
N LEU A 72 1.89 -15.14 14.55
CA LEU A 72 2.18 -16.48 15.06
C LEU A 72 3.36 -16.47 16.06
N VAL A 73 4.44 -15.77 15.74
CA VAL A 73 5.60 -15.62 16.63
C VAL A 73 5.19 -14.90 17.91
N ARG A 74 4.43 -13.81 17.82
CA ARG A 74 3.93 -13.04 18.97
C ARG A 74 3.14 -13.91 19.94
N LEU A 75 2.19 -14.70 19.44
CA LEU A 75 1.39 -15.61 20.28
C LEU A 75 2.26 -16.71 20.91
N SER A 76 3.22 -17.24 20.15
CA SER A 76 4.16 -18.29 20.63
C SER A 76 5.13 -17.79 21.71
N LEU A 77 5.47 -16.50 21.73
CA LEU A 77 6.33 -15.91 22.76
C LEU A 77 5.63 -15.88 24.14
N ILE A 78 4.30 -15.79 24.14
CA ILE A 78 3.48 -15.60 25.33
C ILE A 78 2.96 -16.94 25.85
N GLN A 79 2.58 -17.87 24.97
CA GLN A 79 2.17 -19.22 25.38
C GLN A 79 3.38 -20.14 25.65
N PRO A 80 3.35 -20.98 26.70
CA PRO A 80 4.45 -21.87 27.04
C PRO A 80 4.52 -23.07 26.07
N GLY A 81 5.19 -22.88 24.94
CA GLY A 81 5.60 -23.92 23.99
C GLY A 81 7.01 -23.67 23.47
N GLU A 82 8.03 -24.10 24.22
CA GLU A 82 9.46 -23.79 23.96
C GLU A 82 10.00 -24.24 22.59
N LEU A 83 9.35 -25.21 21.93
CA LEU A 83 9.81 -25.76 20.64
C LEU A 83 9.35 -24.95 19.42
N ALA A 84 8.40 -24.01 19.57
CA ALA A 84 7.82 -23.27 18.45
C ALA A 84 8.56 -21.96 18.12
N ILE A 85 9.11 -21.26 19.12
CA ILE A 85 9.63 -19.88 18.92
C ILE A 85 10.87 -19.88 18.01
N ASN A 86 11.79 -20.82 18.18
CA ASN A 86 12.98 -20.90 17.32
C ASN A 86 12.64 -21.26 15.87
N GLN A 87 11.65 -22.14 15.68
CA GLN A 87 11.21 -22.58 14.35
C GLN A 87 10.40 -21.50 13.64
N LEU A 88 9.42 -20.91 14.33
CA LEU A 88 8.60 -19.81 13.82
C LEU A 88 9.42 -18.53 13.62
N GLY A 89 10.35 -18.26 14.54
CA GLY A 89 11.30 -17.16 14.41
C GLY A 89 12.23 -17.35 13.22
N GLY A 90 12.76 -18.56 13.00
CA GLY A 90 13.53 -18.88 11.80
C GLY A 90 12.70 -18.72 10.51
N ALA A 91 11.45 -19.16 10.52
CA ALA A 91 10.53 -18.99 9.39
C ALA A 91 10.20 -17.51 9.11
N LEU A 92 10.06 -16.69 10.15
CA LEU A 92 9.88 -15.24 10.02
C LEU A 92 11.12 -14.59 9.39
N THR A 93 12.31 -14.90 9.91
CA THR A 93 13.59 -14.42 9.36
C THR A 93 13.74 -14.81 7.89
N GLU A 94 13.43 -16.06 7.55
CA GLU A 94 13.47 -16.53 6.16
C GLU A 94 12.48 -15.79 5.27
N GLN A 95 11.24 -15.58 5.74
CA GLN A 95 10.22 -14.85 4.98
C GLN A 95 10.66 -13.40 4.73
N VAL A 96 11.21 -12.72 5.75
CA VAL A 96 11.73 -11.35 5.63
C VAL A 96 12.88 -11.28 4.63
N GLU A 97 13.81 -12.24 4.65
CA GLU A 97 14.89 -12.34 3.68
C GLU A 97 14.41 -12.66 2.27
N GLN A 98 13.38 -13.50 2.13
CA GLN A 98 12.75 -13.77 0.84
C GLN A 98 12.10 -12.51 0.29
N VAL A 99 11.34 -11.76 1.09
CA VAL A 99 10.73 -10.49 0.67
C VAL A 99 11.80 -9.49 0.25
N SER A 100 12.89 -9.33 1.02
CA SER A 100 13.97 -8.43 0.64
C SER A 100 14.68 -8.84 -0.65
N ARG A 101 14.92 -10.15 -0.88
CA ARG A 101 15.51 -10.62 -2.14
C ARG A 101 14.60 -10.36 -3.36
N HIS A 102 13.29 -10.48 -3.19
CA HIS A 102 12.33 -10.24 -4.26
C HIS A 102 11.97 -8.74 -4.40
N ALA A 103 12.30 -7.90 -3.42
CA ALA A 103 12.02 -6.47 -3.44
C ALA A 103 12.62 -5.76 -4.66
N ASP A 104 13.81 -6.20 -5.14
CA ASP A 104 14.44 -5.61 -6.32
C ASP A 104 13.60 -5.74 -7.60
N LEU A 105 12.69 -6.73 -7.68
CA LEU A 105 11.74 -6.86 -8.79
C LEU A 105 10.76 -5.69 -8.87
N TYR A 106 10.52 -5.00 -7.75
CA TYR A 106 9.59 -3.89 -7.64
C TYR A 106 10.28 -2.52 -7.66
N ARG A 107 11.61 -2.46 -7.82
CA ARG A 107 12.38 -1.21 -7.77
C ARG A 107 11.91 -0.17 -8.79
N GLU A 108 11.42 -0.60 -9.95
CA GLU A 108 10.90 0.31 -10.97
C GLU A 108 9.59 0.99 -10.55
N VAL A 109 8.85 0.41 -9.61
CA VAL A 109 7.52 0.87 -9.18
C VAL A 109 7.57 1.53 -7.80
N THR A 110 8.30 0.95 -6.86
CA THR A 110 8.34 1.36 -5.45
C THR A 110 9.79 1.57 -4.97
N PRO A 111 10.53 2.54 -5.53
CA PRO A 111 11.97 2.65 -5.30
C PRO A 111 12.33 3.02 -3.85
N GLN A 112 11.54 3.85 -3.16
CA GLN A 112 11.85 4.18 -1.77
C GLN A 112 11.52 3.00 -0.86
N SER A 113 10.37 2.36 -1.06
CA SER A 113 9.94 1.19 -0.27
C SER A 113 10.96 0.05 -0.34
N VAL A 114 11.49 -0.25 -1.54
CA VAL A 114 12.53 -1.26 -1.73
C VAL A 114 13.82 -0.89 -0.99
N ARG A 115 14.21 0.40 -0.99
CA ARG A 115 15.38 0.85 -0.23
C ARG A 115 15.18 0.67 1.26
N LEU A 116 14.01 1.02 1.79
CA LEU A 116 13.67 0.89 3.20
C LEU A 116 13.67 -0.59 3.64
N ILE A 117 13.11 -1.48 2.83
CA ILE A 117 13.15 -2.93 3.08
C ILE A 117 14.59 -3.45 3.16
N ASN A 118 15.43 -3.08 2.20
CA ASN A 118 16.82 -3.52 2.16
C ASN A 118 17.66 -2.94 3.31
N GLN A 119 17.27 -1.82 3.90
CA GLN A 119 18.00 -1.24 5.04
C GLN A 119 17.48 -1.76 6.37
N GLU A 120 16.16 -1.87 6.53
CA GLU A 120 15.54 -2.04 7.83
C GLU A 120 15.08 -3.48 8.07
N LEU A 121 14.37 -4.09 7.11
CA LEU A 121 13.90 -5.47 7.24
C LEU A 121 15.08 -6.47 7.22
N LEU A 122 16.10 -6.24 6.40
CA LEU A 122 17.33 -7.03 6.46
C LEU A 122 18.08 -6.84 7.79
N SER A 123 18.06 -5.63 8.36
CA SER A 123 18.67 -5.41 9.67
C SER A 123 17.92 -6.14 10.78
N PHE A 124 16.59 -6.27 10.65
CA PHE A 124 15.79 -7.10 11.54
C PHE A 124 16.20 -8.57 11.43
N SER A 125 16.27 -9.13 10.21
CA SER A 125 16.62 -10.55 10.01
C SER A 125 17.99 -10.90 10.61
N GLN A 126 18.95 -9.97 10.51
CA GLN A 126 20.30 -10.13 11.06
C GLN A 126 20.37 -9.98 12.60
N LYS A 127 19.54 -9.11 13.18
CA LYS A 127 19.53 -8.84 14.63
C LYS A 127 18.62 -9.78 15.40
N PHE A 128 17.61 -10.35 14.73
CA PHE A 128 16.65 -11.24 15.33
C PHE A 128 17.29 -12.59 15.66
N ALA A 129 17.96 -12.62 16.82
CA ALA A 129 18.51 -13.82 17.42
C ALA A 129 17.64 -14.20 18.63
N VAL A 130 16.80 -15.23 18.46
CA VAL A 130 15.88 -15.75 19.50
C VAL A 130 16.61 -16.19 20.78
N SER A 131 17.94 -16.36 20.75
CA SER A 131 18.69 -17.08 21.78
C SER A 131 19.34 -16.26 22.90
N GLN A 132 19.33 -14.92 22.93
CA GLN A 132 20.02 -14.17 24.01
C GLN A 132 19.27 -13.01 24.66
N GLU A 133 18.16 -12.55 24.10
CA GLU A 133 17.39 -11.44 24.70
C GLU A 133 16.12 -11.92 25.41
N GLY A 134 15.76 -11.26 26.51
CA GLY A 134 14.56 -11.61 27.28
C GLY A 134 13.28 -11.53 26.44
N LYS A 135 12.26 -12.33 26.81
CA LYS A 135 10.98 -12.43 26.09
C LYS A 135 10.32 -11.07 25.78
N GLU A 136 10.45 -10.10 26.69
CA GLU A 136 9.92 -8.75 26.51
C GLU A 136 10.65 -7.96 25.40
N SER A 137 11.97 -8.13 25.26
CA SER A 137 12.75 -7.50 24.18
C SER A 137 12.33 -8.04 22.82
N LEU A 138 12.19 -9.37 22.72
CA LEU A 138 11.73 -10.04 21.50
C LEU A 138 10.31 -9.61 21.12
N LEU A 139 9.40 -9.49 22.10
CA LEU A 139 8.05 -8.98 21.87
C LEU A 139 8.07 -7.55 21.31
N ASN A 140 8.91 -6.68 21.86
CA ASN A 140 9.05 -5.30 21.37
C ASN A 140 9.63 -5.25 19.94
N GLN A 141 10.60 -6.09 19.62
CA GLN A 141 11.15 -6.19 18.26
C GLN A 141 10.11 -6.67 17.24
N ILE A 142 9.30 -7.67 17.61
CA ILE A 142 8.22 -8.19 16.76
C ILE A 142 7.13 -7.12 16.55
N ASN A 143 6.79 -6.36 17.59
CA ASN A 143 5.85 -5.25 17.47
C ASN A 143 6.40 -4.14 16.57
N ALA A 144 7.67 -3.77 16.71
CA ALA A 144 8.32 -2.78 15.86
C ALA A 144 8.41 -3.24 14.40
N LEU A 145 8.67 -4.53 14.15
CA LEU A 145 8.61 -5.09 12.80
C LEU A 145 7.20 -4.97 12.21
N SER A 146 6.17 -5.31 12.99
CA SER A 146 4.77 -5.19 12.56
C SER A 146 4.41 -3.77 12.16
N ASP A 147 4.80 -2.78 12.99
CA ASP A 147 4.57 -1.36 12.72
C ASP A 147 5.28 -0.96 11.41
N ARG A 148 6.51 -1.44 11.21
CA ARG A 148 7.28 -1.12 10.01
C ARG A 148 6.74 -1.76 8.74
N VAL A 149 6.29 -3.01 8.81
CA VAL A 149 5.63 -3.69 7.68
C VAL A 149 4.37 -2.95 7.29
N GLN A 150 3.61 -2.44 8.27
CA GLN A 150 2.43 -1.65 8.00
C GLN A 150 2.75 -0.33 7.30
N ASP A 151 3.74 0.43 7.78
CA ASP A 151 4.19 1.66 7.11
C ASP A 151 4.63 1.38 5.67
N LEU A 152 5.35 0.28 5.44
CA LEU A 152 5.81 -0.11 4.11
C LEU A 152 4.65 -0.43 3.16
N LYS A 153 3.56 -1.04 3.64
CA LYS A 153 2.39 -1.29 2.79
C LYS A 153 1.73 0.02 2.36
N GLU A 154 1.68 1.01 3.26
CA GLU A 154 1.16 2.35 2.94
C GLU A 154 2.05 3.06 1.92
N ASP A 155 3.38 3.03 2.12
CA ASP A 155 4.36 3.59 1.20
C ASP A 155 4.28 2.92 -0.18
N ILE A 156 4.22 1.58 -0.25
CA ILE A 156 4.06 0.83 -1.49
C ILE A 156 2.74 1.19 -2.17
N GLY A 157 1.66 1.31 -1.40
CA GLY A 157 0.35 1.72 -1.91
C GLY A 157 0.39 3.08 -2.57
N ALA A 158 1.07 4.05 -1.95
CA ALA A 158 1.23 5.40 -2.47
C ALA A 158 2.16 5.46 -3.69
N GLU A 159 3.31 4.77 -3.65
CA GLU A 159 4.30 4.78 -4.74
C GLU A 159 3.78 4.07 -6.00
N SER A 160 3.04 2.96 -5.84
CA SER A 160 2.50 2.19 -6.96
C SER A 160 1.23 2.79 -7.58
N GLY A 161 0.64 3.80 -6.93
CA GLY A 161 -0.65 4.36 -7.31
C GLY A 161 -1.86 3.55 -6.81
N LEU A 162 -1.65 2.42 -6.15
CA LEU A 162 -2.71 1.55 -5.65
C LEU A 162 -3.66 2.25 -4.67
N SER A 163 -3.16 3.20 -3.85
CA SER A 163 -4.00 3.99 -2.93
C SER A 163 -4.58 5.26 -3.56
N LEU A 164 -4.29 5.53 -4.84
CA LEU A 164 -4.64 6.76 -5.55
C LEU A 164 -5.69 6.54 -6.65
N ASP A 165 -6.49 5.48 -6.54
CA ASP A 165 -7.57 5.20 -7.49
C ASP A 165 -8.59 6.36 -7.52
N ASP A 166 -8.91 6.83 -8.72
CA ASP A 166 -9.88 7.90 -8.97
C ASP A 166 -11.31 7.43 -8.65
N GLU A 167 -11.59 6.12 -8.74
CA GLU A 167 -12.90 5.57 -8.39
C GLU A 167 -13.04 5.37 -6.88
N PRO A 168 -14.10 5.92 -6.24
CA PRO A 168 -14.29 5.78 -4.79
C PRO A 168 -14.29 4.33 -4.31
N SER A 169 -14.86 3.40 -5.07
CA SER A 169 -14.89 1.98 -4.74
C SER A 169 -13.50 1.36 -4.69
N GLY A 170 -12.63 1.69 -5.65
CA GLY A 170 -11.26 1.22 -5.70
C GLY A 170 -10.43 1.80 -4.56
N PHE A 171 -10.57 3.11 -4.32
CA PHE A 171 -9.94 3.79 -3.19
C PHE A 171 -10.29 3.15 -1.84
N TYR A 172 -11.59 2.94 -1.56
CA TYR A 172 -11.99 2.33 -0.28
C TYR A 172 -11.54 0.87 -0.15
N LEU A 173 -11.51 0.12 -1.24
CA LEU A 173 -11.04 -1.26 -1.21
C LEU A 173 -9.53 -1.34 -0.97
N ALA A 174 -8.75 -0.47 -1.63
CA ALA A 174 -7.32 -0.33 -1.41
C ALA A 174 -7.03 0.10 0.03
N GLU A 175 -7.69 1.13 0.54
CA GLU A 175 -7.56 1.59 1.94
C GLU A 175 -7.92 0.47 2.95
N LEU A 176 -9.00 -0.28 2.67
CA LEU A 176 -9.41 -1.40 3.50
C LEU A 176 -8.34 -2.48 3.56
N TYR A 177 -7.77 -2.84 2.40
CA TYR A 177 -6.82 -3.93 2.26
C TYR A 177 -5.42 -3.55 2.78
N LEU A 178 -4.93 -2.36 2.42
CA LEU A 178 -3.59 -1.88 2.77
C LEU A 178 -3.46 -1.56 4.26
N SER A 179 -4.44 -0.83 4.81
CA SER A 179 -4.34 -0.24 6.14
C SER A 179 -5.29 -0.89 7.14
N ARG A 180 -6.59 -0.88 6.84
CA ARG A 180 -7.62 -1.16 7.86
C ARG A 180 -7.61 -2.60 8.35
N LEU A 181 -7.65 -3.56 7.44
CA LEU A 181 -7.71 -4.99 7.80
C LEU A 181 -6.43 -5.43 8.50
N SER A 182 -5.28 -4.95 8.01
CA SER A 182 -3.97 -5.18 8.62
C SER A 182 -3.92 -4.64 10.05
N SER A 183 -4.35 -3.39 10.25
CA SER A 183 -4.40 -2.75 11.57
C SER A 183 -5.33 -3.48 12.53
N ILE A 184 -6.54 -3.86 12.07
CA ILE A 184 -7.52 -4.55 12.91
C ILE A 184 -6.95 -5.91 13.38
N SER A 185 -6.34 -6.65 12.47
CA SER A 185 -5.69 -7.92 12.79
C SER A 185 -4.57 -7.70 13.82
N ASP A 186 -3.69 -6.74 13.59
CA ASP A 186 -2.55 -6.50 14.48
C ASP A 186 -2.99 -6.08 15.89
N PHE A 187 -3.90 -5.11 16.01
CA PHE A 187 -4.40 -4.67 17.31
C PHE A 187 -5.21 -5.75 18.02
N SER A 188 -5.96 -6.59 17.28
CA SER A 188 -6.61 -7.78 17.85
C SER A 188 -5.58 -8.73 18.46
N ASP A 189 -4.49 -9.02 17.74
CA ASP A 189 -3.43 -9.90 18.22
C ASP A 189 -2.70 -9.32 19.43
N ARG A 190 -2.50 -8.00 19.49
CA ARG A 190 -1.93 -7.32 20.67
C ARG A 190 -2.86 -7.37 21.89
N VAL A 191 -4.17 -7.25 21.70
CA VAL A 191 -5.16 -7.42 22.78
C VAL A 191 -5.11 -8.86 23.31
N VAL A 192 -5.08 -9.86 22.43
CA VAL A 192 -4.97 -11.27 22.81
C VAL A 192 -3.66 -11.53 23.56
N ALA A 193 -2.54 -10.99 23.06
CA ALA A 193 -1.23 -11.09 23.68
C ALA A 193 -1.22 -10.56 25.12
N VAL A 194 -1.65 -9.31 25.32
CA VAL A 194 -1.68 -8.69 26.67
C VAL A 194 -2.66 -9.42 27.58
N SER A 195 -3.83 -9.82 27.08
CA SER A 195 -4.82 -10.57 27.86
C SER A 195 -4.27 -11.92 28.33
N THR A 196 -3.57 -12.64 27.45
CA THR A 196 -2.94 -13.92 27.78
C THR A 196 -1.84 -13.72 28.84
N GLN A 197 -1.04 -12.65 28.71
CA GLN A 197 -0.02 -12.32 29.70
C GLN A 197 -0.62 -12.02 31.08
N VAL A 198 -1.75 -11.32 31.15
CA VAL A 198 -2.49 -11.04 32.39
C VAL A 198 -2.99 -12.34 33.03
N LEU A 199 -3.52 -13.27 32.23
CA LEU A 199 -3.96 -14.58 32.71
C LEU A 199 -2.81 -15.42 33.26
N ILE A 200 -1.67 -15.45 32.57
CA ILE A 200 -0.45 -16.16 33.01
C ILE A 200 0.08 -15.56 34.31
N ASN A 201 0.11 -14.23 34.40
CA ASN A 201 0.57 -13.50 35.58
C ASN A 201 -0.45 -13.50 36.74
N GLN A 202 -1.62 -14.12 36.55
CA GLN A 202 -2.73 -14.17 37.52
C GLN A 202 -3.20 -12.80 38.02
N GLY A 203 -3.10 -11.77 37.18
CA GLY A 203 -3.50 -10.43 37.54
C GLY A 203 -2.93 -9.33 36.66
N PHE A 204 -3.50 -8.13 36.82
CA PHE A 204 -3.04 -6.95 36.13
C PHE A 204 -1.81 -6.34 36.81
N THR A 205 -0.83 -6.01 35.99
CA THR A 205 0.17 -4.99 36.33
C THR A 205 -0.31 -3.62 35.83
N GLN A 206 0.21 -2.53 36.39
CA GLN A 206 -0.13 -1.18 35.90
C GLN A 206 0.16 -1.02 34.39
N ALA A 207 1.27 -1.61 33.93
CA ALA A 207 1.66 -1.60 32.52
C ALA A 207 0.68 -2.37 31.63
N SER A 208 0.35 -3.62 31.99
CA SER A 208 -0.57 -4.45 31.21
C SER A 208 -2.00 -3.91 31.18
N TYR A 209 -2.47 -3.30 32.28
CA TYR A 209 -3.76 -2.60 32.29
C TYR A 209 -3.78 -1.43 31.31
N THR A 210 -2.76 -0.57 31.35
CA THR A 210 -2.65 0.60 30.47
C THR A 210 -2.56 0.19 29.01
N GLN A 211 -1.75 -0.83 28.69
CA GLN A 211 -1.61 -1.37 27.34
C GLN A 211 -2.92 -1.99 26.83
N LEU A 212 -3.61 -2.79 27.65
CA LEU A 212 -4.86 -3.42 27.25
C LEU A 212 -5.94 -2.38 26.93
N VAL A 213 -6.08 -1.35 27.77
CA VAL A 213 -7.03 -0.26 27.53
C VAL A 213 -6.67 0.50 26.26
N ALA A 214 -5.38 0.83 26.06
CA ALA A 214 -4.92 1.54 24.87
C ALA A 214 -5.19 0.74 23.58
N PHE A 215 -4.83 -0.54 23.55
CA PHE A 215 -5.05 -1.40 22.39
C PHE A 215 -6.53 -1.67 22.13
N ASN A 216 -7.34 -1.86 23.18
CA ASN A 216 -8.77 -2.06 23.06
C ASN A 216 -9.48 -0.80 22.52
N ASN A 217 -9.12 0.38 23.01
CA ASN A 217 -9.65 1.64 22.50
C ASN A 217 -9.28 1.83 21.03
N ARG A 218 -8.03 1.55 20.66
CA ARG A 218 -7.58 1.65 19.27
C ARG A 218 -8.29 0.66 18.36
N LEU A 219 -8.49 -0.58 18.80
CA LEU A 219 -9.26 -1.58 18.07
C LEU A 219 -10.72 -1.13 17.88
N ALA A 220 -11.34 -0.56 18.92
CA ALA A 220 -12.69 -0.03 18.83
C ALA A 220 -12.80 1.13 17.84
N GLU A 221 -11.84 2.05 17.82
CA GLU A 221 -11.75 3.13 16.82
C GLU A 221 -11.65 2.58 15.39
N LEU A 222 -10.79 1.57 15.19
CA LEU A 222 -10.60 0.94 13.87
C LEU A 222 -11.88 0.24 13.39
N LEU A 223 -12.58 -0.47 14.27
CA LEU A 223 -13.85 -1.13 13.96
C LEU A 223 -14.98 -0.12 13.70
N GLN A 224 -15.07 0.96 14.47
CA GLN A 224 -16.05 2.03 14.24
C GLN A 224 -15.78 2.74 12.92
N GLY A 225 -14.51 3.05 12.61
CA GLY A 225 -14.12 3.64 11.33
C GLY A 225 -14.35 2.72 10.13
N ALA A 226 -14.29 1.39 10.32
CA ALA A 226 -14.62 0.41 9.29
C ALA A 226 -16.13 0.28 9.04
N LEU A 227 -16.97 0.54 10.06
CA LEU A 227 -18.43 0.51 9.95
C LEU A 227 -19.02 1.84 9.44
N PHE A 228 -18.29 2.94 9.56
CA PHE A 228 -18.71 4.27 9.09
C PHE A 228 -17.52 5.00 8.44
N PRO A 229 -17.32 4.87 7.11
CA PRO A 229 -16.40 5.76 6.42
C PRO A 229 -16.89 7.20 6.61
N LYS A 230 -15.98 8.09 7.02
CA LYS A 230 -16.21 9.53 7.28
C LYS A 230 -16.88 10.33 6.13
N SER A 231 -17.19 9.69 5.01
CA SER A 231 -17.86 10.25 3.84
C SER A 231 -19.40 10.14 3.86
N ILE A 232 -20.01 9.51 4.88
CA ILE A 232 -21.47 9.55 5.11
C ILE A 232 -21.84 10.62 6.15
N GLU A 233 -21.13 11.75 6.17
CA GLU A 233 -21.67 13.01 6.69
C GLU A 233 -21.73 14.01 5.54
N PRO A 234 -22.86 14.06 4.82
CA PRO A 234 -23.66 15.29 4.90
C PRO A 234 -25.18 15.05 4.73
N PHE A 235 -25.80 14.15 5.49
CA PHE A 235 -27.28 14.01 5.47
C PHE A 235 -27.97 13.99 6.83
N ALA A 236 -27.25 13.88 7.95
CA ALA A 236 -27.86 13.90 9.29
C ALA A 236 -28.10 15.32 9.85
N ALA A 237 -27.71 16.39 9.15
CA ALA A 237 -27.85 17.77 9.61
C ALA A 237 -29.11 18.50 9.11
N TYR A 238 -30.05 17.81 8.46
CA TYR A 238 -31.29 18.41 7.93
C TYR A 238 -32.54 17.57 8.25
N VAL A 239 -32.66 17.07 9.47
CA VAL A 239 -33.96 16.66 10.03
C VAL A 239 -34.01 17.01 11.52
N ILE A 240 -34.19 18.31 11.81
CA ILE A 240 -34.99 18.82 12.93
C ILE A 240 -35.77 20.01 12.39
#